data_AF-A0A0F9C2H2-F1
#
_entry.id   AF-A0A0F9C2H2-F1
#
_cell.length_a   1.000
_cell.length_b   1.000
_cell.length_c   1.000
_cell.angle_alpha   90.00
_cell.angle_beta   90.00
_cell.angle_gamma   90.00
#
_symmetry.space_group_name_H-M   'P 1'
#
loop_
_entity.id
_entity.type
_entity.pdbx_description
1 polymer ?
#
loop_
_entity_poly.entity_id
_entity_poly.type
_entity_poly.pdbx_seq_one_letter_code
_entity_poly.pdbx_strand_id
1 'polypeptide(L)'
;PWRTATTQLTADGLDASWRGFVWCNPPYGPDTWQWLDRMALHGEGIALIFARTETEMFFECMWEKAWAVLFLKGRLTFCRPDGPRAEHNSGAPSVLVAYGAEDLEELAGCDLAGQYIQLMHCR
;
A
#
# COMPACT_ATOMS: atom_id res chain seq x y z
N PRO A 1 -11.46 15.03 -5.75
CA PRO A 1 -10.66 14.27 -4.75
C PRO A 1 -9.73 15.23 -4.02
N TRP A 2 -9.37 14.95 -2.77
CA TRP A 2 -8.44 15.79 -2.01
C TRP A 2 -7.06 15.78 -2.67
N ARG A 3 -6.39 16.94 -2.73
CA ARG A 3 -5.04 17.02 -3.29
C ARG A 3 -4.01 16.56 -2.28
N THR A 4 -3.62 15.30 -2.36
CA THR A 4 -2.68 14.63 -1.43
C THR A 4 -1.32 14.33 -2.05
N ALA A 5 -1.14 14.59 -3.34
CA ALA A 5 0.11 14.38 -4.06
C ALA A 5 0.28 15.43 -5.17
N THR A 6 1.52 15.59 -5.66
CA THR A 6 1.85 16.49 -6.77
C THR A 6 1.11 16.09 -8.05
N THR A 7 1.06 14.79 -8.32
CA THR A 7 0.32 14.16 -9.43
C THR A 7 -0.65 13.14 -8.84
N GLN A 8 -1.89 13.12 -9.31
CA GLN A 8 -2.93 12.21 -8.82
C GLN A 8 -3.59 11.46 -9.98
N LEU A 9 -3.55 10.14 -9.90
CA LEU A 9 -4.20 9.24 -10.86
C LEU A 9 -5.43 8.65 -10.18
N THR A 10 -6.63 9.04 -10.62
CA THR A 10 -7.90 8.60 -10.01
C THR A 10 -8.79 7.79 -10.95
N ALA A 11 -8.35 7.61 -12.19
CA ALA A 11 -8.95 6.72 -13.19
C ALA A 11 -7.80 6.07 -13.97
N ASP A 12 -7.99 4.82 -14.39
CA ASP A 12 -7.04 4.05 -15.23
C ASP A 12 -5.59 4.06 -14.71
N GLY A 13 -5.43 4.12 -13.39
CA GLY A 13 -4.11 4.28 -12.76
C GLY A 13 -3.16 3.11 -13.02
N LEU A 14 -3.70 1.92 -13.33
CA LEU A 14 -2.92 0.73 -13.67
C LEU A 14 -2.31 0.81 -15.08
N ASP A 15 -2.83 1.64 -15.98
CA ASP A 15 -2.30 1.82 -17.34
C ASP A 15 -1.50 3.13 -17.49
N ALA A 16 -1.71 4.08 -16.58
CA ALA A 16 -0.99 5.36 -16.58
C ALA A 16 0.51 5.19 -16.29
N SER A 17 1.36 6.09 -16.81
CA SER A 17 2.79 6.08 -16.50
C SER A 17 3.07 6.47 -15.05
N TRP A 18 3.78 5.62 -14.31
CA TRP A 18 4.24 5.89 -12.95
C TRP A 18 5.64 6.50 -12.99
N ARG A 19 5.92 7.46 -12.09
CA ARG A 19 7.20 8.17 -12.01
C ARG A 19 7.48 8.61 -10.58
N GLY A 20 8.73 8.42 -10.14
CA GLY A 20 9.16 8.72 -8.78
C GLY A 20 8.38 7.92 -7.74
N PHE A 21 8.40 8.39 -6.50
CA PHE A 21 7.68 7.77 -5.39
C PHE A 21 6.16 7.69 -5.62
N VAL A 22 5.64 6.46 -5.60
CA VAL A 22 4.21 6.19 -5.76
C VAL A 22 3.55 5.87 -4.42
N TRP A 23 2.53 6.65 -4.04
CA TRP A 23 1.56 6.23 -3.03
C TRP A 23 0.39 5.51 -3.72
N CYS A 24 0.28 4.20 -3.52
CA CYS A 24 -0.71 3.36 -4.17
C CYS A 24 -1.81 2.92 -3.18
N ASN A 25 -3.04 3.39 -3.40
CA ASN A 25 -4.22 2.85 -2.73
C ASN A 25 -5.11 2.17 -3.79
N PRO A 26 -4.80 0.92 -4.17
CA PRO A 26 -5.45 0.25 -5.28
C PRO A 26 -6.92 -0.07 -4.98
N PRO A 27 -7.75 -0.32 -6.01
CA PRO A 27 -9.06 -0.92 -5.82
C PRO A 27 -8.94 -2.25 -5.05
N TYR A 28 -9.71 -2.38 -3.97
CA TYR A 28 -9.74 -3.62 -3.19
C TYR A 28 -10.57 -4.69 -3.90
N GLY A 29 -10.00 -5.88 -4.07
CA GLY A 29 -10.69 -7.01 -4.70
C GLY A 29 -9.74 -7.98 -5.39
N PRO A 30 -10.27 -8.88 -6.22
CA PRO A 30 -9.49 -9.90 -6.92
C PRO A 30 -8.33 -9.34 -7.74
N ASP A 31 -8.46 -8.12 -8.28
CA ASP A 31 -7.44 -7.53 -9.16
C ASP A 31 -6.37 -6.71 -8.42
N THR A 32 -6.40 -6.67 -7.08
CA THR A 32 -5.42 -5.91 -6.27
C THR A 32 -3.98 -6.35 -6.57
N TRP A 33 -3.78 -7.65 -6.84
CA TRP A 33 -2.45 -8.21 -7.11
C TRP A 33 -1.74 -7.55 -8.29
N GLN A 34 -2.48 -7.12 -9.33
CA GLN A 34 -1.89 -6.49 -10.53
C GLN A 34 -1.21 -5.17 -10.17
N TRP A 35 -1.79 -4.42 -9.23
CA TRP A 35 -1.22 -3.18 -8.74
C TRP A 35 0.03 -3.42 -7.90
N LEU A 36 0.03 -4.48 -7.10
CA LEU A 36 1.17 -4.83 -6.25
C LEU A 36 2.34 -5.38 -7.06
N ASP A 37 2.06 -6.21 -8.07
CA ASP A 37 3.07 -6.67 -9.02
C ASP A 37 3.69 -5.47 -9.76
N ARG A 38 2.85 -4.52 -10.18
CA ARG A 38 3.32 -3.27 -10.77
C ARG A 38 4.15 -2.42 -9.81
N MET A 39 3.75 -2.31 -8.53
CA MET A 39 4.54 -1.63 -7.50
C MET A 39 5.91 -2.28 -7.30
N ALA A 40 5.97 -3.62 -7.27
CA ALA A 40 7.22 -4.36 -7.17
C ALA A 40 8.13 -4.12 -8.38
N LEU A 41 7.57 -4.07 -9.60
CA LEU A 41 8.31 -3.75 -10.82
C LEU A 41 8.77 -2.29 -10.87
N HIS A 42 7.95 -1.37 -10.35
CA HIS A 42 8.28 0.05 -10.28
C HIS A 42 9.39 0.32 -9.25
N GLY A 43 9.35 -0.37 -8.10
CA GLY A 43 10.45 -0.41 -7.13
C GLY A 43 10.66 0.86 -6.31
N GLU A 44 9.72 1.81 -6.34
CA GLU A 44 9.79 3.08 -5.59
C GLU A 44 8.38 3.51 -5.13
N GLY A 45 8.01 3.21 -3.90
CA GLY A 45 6.77 3.67 -3.29
C GLY A 45 6.17 2.74 -2.23
N ILE A 46 5.02 3.18 -1.71
CA ILE A 46 4.25 2.49 -0.67
C ILE A 46 2.84 2.18 -1.17
N ALA A 47 2.42 0.92 -1.00
CA ALA A 47 1.05 0.50 -1.23
C ALA A 47 0.27 0.33 0.09
N LEU A 48 -1.03 0.66 0.07
CA LEU A 48 -1.97 0.42 1.15
C LEU A 48 -2.97 -0.68 0.76
N ILE A 49 -2.92 -1.82 1.43
CA ILE A 49 -3.85 -2.92 1.19
C ILE A 49 -4.46 -3.47 2.48
N PHE A 50 -5.35 -4.45 2.34
CA PHE A 50 -5.82 -5.23 3.48
C PHE A 50 -4.81 -6.30 3.88
N ALA A 51 -4.59 -6.41 5.18
CA ALA A 51 -3.67 -7.37 5.79
C ALA A 51 -4.26 -8.80 5.84
N ARG A 52 -4.57 -9.37 4.67
CA ARG A 52 -5.04 -10.75 4.51
C ARG A 52 -3.87 -11.70 4.31
N THR A 53 -3.11 -11.90 5.39
CA THR A 53 -1.82 -12.59 5.41
C THR A 53 -1.87 -14.05 4.96
N GLU A 54 -3.07 -14.63 4.86
CA GLU A 54 -3.33 -16.02 4.50
C GLU A 54 -3.54 -16.25 3.00
N THR A 55 -3.67 -15.19 2.20
CA THR A 55 -4.05 -15.30 0.78
C THR A 55 -2.82 -15.46 -0.12
N GLU A 56 -2.95 -16.21 -1.21
CA GLU A 56 -1.89 -16.40 -2.22
C GLU A 56 -1.28 -15.08 -2.70
N MET A 57 -2.14 -14.11 -3.04
CA MET A 57 -1.73 -12.75 -3.40
C MET A 57 -0.80 -12.12 -2.36
N PHE A 58 -1.10 -12.30 -1.06
CA PHE A 58 -0.28 -11.73 0.00
C PHE A 58 1.11 -12.37 0.04
N PHE A 59 1.20 -13.68 -0.16
CA PHE A 59 2.49 -14.37 -0.23
C PHE A 59 3.31 -13.91 -1.43
N GLU A 60 2.74 -13.98 -2.63
CA GLU A 60 3.44 -13.68 -3.88
C GLU A 60 3.80 -12.19 -4.02
N CYS A 61 2.91 -11.30 -3.57
CA CYS A 61 3.08 -9.86 -3.77
C CYS A 61 3.76 -9.16 -2.61
N MET A 62 3.86 -9.77 -1.43
CA MET A 62 4.49 -9.11 -0.28
C MET A 62 5.65 -9.91 0.28
N TRP A 63 5.44 -11.15 0.71
CA TRP A 63 6.51 -11.91 1.35
C TRP A 63 7.70 -12.17 0.42
N GLU A 64 7.43 -12.29 -0.88
CA GLU A 64 8.47 -12.57 -1.90
C GLU A 64 9.03 -11.32 -2.59
N LYS A 65 8.34 -10.17 -2.51
CA LYS A 65 8.64 -8.99 -3.34
C LYS A 65 8.82 -7.69 -2.57
N ALA A 66 8.29 -7.57 -1.36
CA ALA A 66 8.32 -6.32 -0.60
C ALA A 66 9.56 -6.21 0.30
N TRP A 67 10.04 -5.00 0.53
CA TRP A 67 11.19 -4.75 1.40
C TRP A 67 10.82 -4.60 2.87
N ALA A 68 9.66 -3.99 3.14
CA ALA A 68 9.13 -3.87 4.49
C ALA A 68 7.61 -3.71 4.50
N VAL A 69 7.05 -3.96 5.67
CA VAL A 69 5.62 -3.81 5.93
C VAL A 69 5.40 -3.09 7.27
N LEU A 70 4.34 -2.28 7.34
CA LEU A 70 3.82 -1.72 8.58
C LEU A 70 2.36 -2.16 8.75
N PHE A 71 2.14 -3.12 9.64
CA PHE A 71 0.80 -3.54 10.03
C PHE A 71 0.19 -2.48 10.94
N LEU A 72 -0.90 -1.85 10.49
CA LEU A 72 -1.52 -0.76 11.23
C LEU A 72 -2.32 -1.29 12.42
N LYS A 73 -2.18 -0.63 13.56
CA LYS A 73 -2.97 -0.90 14.76
C LYS A 73 -4.36 -0.26 14.59
N GLY A 74 -5.37 -1.12 14.46
CA GLY A 74 -6.76 -0.70 14.27
C GLY A 74 -7.18 -0.66 12.80
N ARG A 75 -8.47 -0.40 12.56
CA ARG A 75 -9.04 -0.36 11.20
C ARG A 75 -9.18 1.08 10.73
N LEU A 76 -8.81 1.31 9.47
CA LEU A 76 -8.92 2.63 8.86
C LEU A 76 -10.38 3.04 8.68
N THR A 77 -10.64 4.35 8.73
CA THR A 77 -11.90 4.93 8.27
C THR A 77 -11.57 5.91 7.16
N PHE A 78 -11.97 5.59 5.93
CA PHE A 78 -11.65 6.44 4.79
C PHE A 78 -12.50 7.71 4.79
N CYS A 79 -11.94 8.79 4.26
CA CYS A 79 -12.70 10.01 3.97
C CYS A 79 -13.36 9.89 2.59
N ARG A 80 -14.58 10.39 2.47
CA ARG A 80 -15.28 10.54 1.20
C ARG A 80 -14.64 11.67 0.37
N PRO A 81 -14.87 11.73 -0.95
CA PRO A 81 -14.30 12.79 -1.79
C PRO A 81 -14.67 14.22 -1.38
N ASP A 82 -15.84 14.40 -0.77
CA ASP A 82 -16.35 15.65 -0.19
C ASP A 82 -15.77 15.94 1.21
N GLY A 83 -15.10 14.95 1.82
CA GLY A 83 -14.25 15.11 2.99
C GLY A 83 -14.68 14.48 4.32
N PRO A 84 -15.98 14.28 4.62
CA PRO A 84 -16.39 13.56 5.81
C PRO A 84 -15.83 12.14 5.85
N ARG A 85 -15.53 11.65 7.06
CA ARG A 85 -15.23 10.23 7.29
C ARG A 85 -16.43 9.36 6.95
N ALA A 86 -16.19 8.17 6.42
CA ALA A 86 -17.20 7.13 6.32
C ALA A 86 -17.79 6.81 7.71
N GLU A 87 -19.06 6.40 7.75
CA GLU A 87 -19.76 6.05 8.98
C GLU A 87 -19.15 4.83 9.69
N HIS A 88 -18.55 3.94 8.91
CA HIS A 88 -17.93 2.71 9.39
C HIS A 88 -16.49 2.59 8.93
N ASN A 89 -15.69 1.83 9.68
CA ASN A 89 -14.33 1.49 9.29
C ASN A 89 -14.30 0.58 8.05
N SER A 90 -13.11 0.37 7.50
CA SER A 90 -12.82 -0.41 6.28
C SER A 90 -13.16 -1.90 6.36
N GLY A 91 -13.64 -2.42 7.50
CA GLY A 91 -14.07 -3.81 7.67
C GLY A 91 -12.94 -4.83 7.78
N ALA A 92 -11.72 -4.48 7.35
CA ALA A 92 -10.54 -5.35 7.36
C ALA A 92 -9.31 -4.62 7.95
N PRO A 93 -8.34 -5.37 8.51
CA PRO A 93 -7.06 -4.80 8.93
C PRO A 93 -6.27 -4.28 7.71
N SER A 94 -5.38 -3.30 7.93
CA SER A 94 -4.60 -2.65 6.88
C SER A 94 -3.11 -2.82 7.10
N VAL A 95 -2.36 -2.88 6.00
CA VAL A 95 -0.90 -2.91 5.99
C VAL A 95 -0.39 -1.94 4.94
N LEU A 96 0.66 -1.21 5.28
CA LEU A 96 1.48 -0.46 4.33
C LEU A 96 2.65 -1.33 3.89
N VAL A 97 2.95 -1.31 2.59
CA VAL A 97 3.94 -2.19 1.97
C VAL A 97 4.91 -1.36 1.16
N ALA A 98 6.20 -1.43 1.50
CA ALA A 98 7.29 -0.77 0.78
C ALA A 98 7.88 -1.73 -0.26
N TYR A 99 8.05 -1.25 -1.50
CA TYR A 99 8.53 -2.05 -2.63
C TYR A 99 9.92 -1.64 -3.15
N GLY A 100 10.46 -0.52 -2.68
CA GLY A 100 11.84 -0.11 -2.89
C GLY A 100 12.70 -0.24 -1.65
N ALA A 101 14.01 -0.41 -1.86
CA ALA A 101 14.99 -0.41 -0.77
C ALA A 101 15.11 0.97 -0.12
N GLU A 102 14.93 2.03 -0.91
CA GLU A 102 14.98 3.42 -0.42
C GLU A 102 13.77 3.72 0.48
N ASP A 103 12.59 3.17 0.16
CA ASP A 103 11.33 3.37 0.90
C ASP A 103 11.31 2.77 2.32
N LEU A 104 12.34 1.99 2.69
CA LEU A 104 12.47 1.37 3.99
C LEU A 104 12.54 2.42 5.10
N GLU A 105 13.31 3.48 4.89
CA GLU A 105 13.53 4.52 5.88
C GLU A 105 12.26 5.35 6.09
N GLU A 106 11.53 5.67 5.02
CA GLU A 106 10.23 6.34 5.09
C GLU A 106 9.22 5.52 5.88
N LEU A 107 9.13 4.21 5.62
CA LEU A 107 8.17 3.36 6.30
C LEU A 107 8.56 3.09 7.76
N ALA A 108 9.86 2.97 8.06
CA ALA A 108 10.38 2.82 9.42
C ALA A 108 10.22 4.09 10.27
N GLY A 109 10.34 5.27 9.64
CA GLY A 109 10.13 6.57 10.28
C GLY A 109 8.66 6.96 10.46
N CYS A 110 7.72 6.16 9.95
CA CYS A 110 6.29 6.42 10.03
C CYS A 110 5.78 6.36 11.49
N ASP A 111 5.08 7.40 11.92
CA ASP A 111 4.57 7.56 13.29
C ASP A 111 3.18 6.92 13.50
N LEU A 112 2.64 6.28 12.47
CA LEU A 112 1.38 5.55 12.56
C LEU A 112 1.52 4.36 13.51
N ALA A 113 0.58 4.23 14.44
CA ALA A 113 0.56 3.13 15.37
C ALA A 113 0.48 1.79 14.62
N GLY A 114 1.42 0.88 14.90
CA GLY A 114 1.51 -0.39 14.19
C GLY A 114 2.75 -1.19 14.56
N GLN A 115 2.99 -2.26 13.80
CA GLN A 115 4.20 -3.07 13.87
C GLN A 115 4.92 -3.02 12.52
N TYR A 116 6.09 -2.38 12.52
CA TYR A 116 7.02 -2.41 11.39
C TYR A 116 7.78 -3.73 11.37
N ILE A 117 7.95 -4.30 10.17
CA ILE A 117 8.73 -5.50 9.91
C ILE A 117 9.51 -5.28 8.62
N GLN A 118 10.84 -5.28 8.72
CA GLN A 118 11.70 -5.37 7.55
C GLN A 118 11.77 -6.82 7.08
N LEU A 119 11.61 -7.04 5.77
CA LEU A 119 11.63 -8.37 5.17
C LEU A 119 13.03 -8.67 4.66
N MET A 120 13.56 -9.81 5.09
CA MET A 120 14.87 -10.31 4.67
C MET A 120 14.62 -11.35 3.58
N HIS A 121 15.05 -11.07 2.35
CA HIS A 121 14.96 -12.05 1.27
C HIS A 121 16.30 -12.81 1.23
N CYS A 122 16.29 -14.10 1.56
CA CYS A 122 17.40 -14.98 1.19
C CYS A 122 17.33 -15.15 -0.33
N ARG A 123 18.21 -14.49 -1.06
CA ARG A 123 18.44 -14.82 -2.48
C ARG A 123 19.21 -16.12 -2.60
#